data_AF-U6R882-F1
#
_entry.id   AF-U6R882-F1
#
_cell.length_a   1.000
_cell.length_b   1.000
_cell.length_c   1.000
_cell.angle_alpha   90.00
_cell.angle_beta   90.00
_cell.angle_gamma   90.00
#
_symmetry.space_group_name_H-M   'P 1'
#
loop_
_entity.id
_entity.type
_entity.pdbx_description
1 polymer ?
#
loop_
_entity_poly.entity_id
_entity_poly.type
_entity_poly.pdbx_seq_one_letter_code
_entity_poly.pdbx_strand_id
1 'polypeptide(L)'
;MEKSLLFILFCCMGFVAKAQTIEEIKILDANEIVPVCIFDAPTAYQNGTTINIRLGETATSTVTVINKETGEPAYSMIYAGTDNILFDLKGKAKGTYTLLINIEGMKYTGEFTL
;
A
#
# COMPACT_ATOMS: atom_id res chain seq x y z
N MET A 1 -18.12 -52.97 -15.32
CA MET A 1 -17.11 -51.94 -14.93
C MET A 1 -16.56 -51.33 -16.21
N GLU A 2 -15.83 -50.20 -16.16
CA GLU A 2 -15.36 -49.38 -17.33
C GLU A 2 -16.17 -48.09 -17.61
N LYS A 3 -16.89 -47.53 -16.63
CA LYS A 3 -17.41 -46.13 -16.70
C LYS A 3 -16.65 -45.14 -15.79
N SER A 4 -15.50 -45.55 -15.24
CA SER A 4 -14.83 -44.83 -14.15
C SER A 4 -13.57 -44.07 -14.55
N LEU A 5 -13.25 -43.98 -15.85
CA LEU A 5 -12.05 -43.24 -16.28
C LEU A 5 -12.33 -41.78 -16.68
N LEU A 6 -13.59 -41.40 -16.90
CA LEU A 6 -13.93 -40.07 -17.44
C LEU A 6 -14.02 -38.94 -16.40
N PHE A 7 -13.94 -39.25 -15.10
CA PHE A 7 -14.10 -38.27 -14.02
C PHE A 7 -12.79 -37.70 -13.45
N ILE A 8 -11.62 -38.24 -13.84
CA ILE A 8 -10.32 -37.82 -13.30
C ILE A 8 -9.67 -36.72 -14.17
N LEU A 9 -10.34 -36.27 -15.24
CA LEU A 9 -9.78 -35.27 -16.16
C LEU A 9 -10.19 -33.81 -15.89
N PHE A 10 -10.83 -33.51 -14.74
CA PHE A 10 -11.32 -32.16 -14.44
C PHE A 10 -10.54 -31.40 -13.34
N CYS A 11 -9.45 -31.97 -12.81
CA CYS A 11 -8.69 -31.35 -11.71
C CYS A 11 -7.49 -30.50 -12.16
N CYS A 12 -7.28 -30.34 -13.49
CA CYS A 12 -6.10 -29.67 -14.02
C CYS A 12 -6.36 -28.22 -14.51
N MET A 13 -7.53 -27.64 -14.22
CA MET A 13 -7.67 -26.18 -14.29
C MET A 13 -6.95 -25.60 -13.06
N GLY A 14 -5.63 -25.60 -13.16
CA GLY A 14 -4.72 -24.99 -12.22
C GLY A 14 -5.19 -23.58 -11.96
N PHE A 15 -5.28 -23.25 -10.67
CA PHE A 15 -5.31 -21.88 -10.22
C PHE A 15 -4.15 -21.16 -10.91
N VAL A 16 -4.46 -20.30 -11.89
CA VAL A 16 -3.50 -19.33 -12.38
C VAL A 16 -3.27 -18.41 -11.19
N ALA A 17 -2.20 -18.66 -10.43
CA ALA A 17 -1.74 -17.74 -9.41
C ALA A 17 -1.44 -16.44 -10.14
N LYS A 18 -2.34 -15.45 -10.00
CA LYS A 18 -2.10 -14.10 -10.50
C LYS A 18 -0.79 -13.65 -9.85
N ALA A 19 0.25 -13.43 -10.66
CA ALA A 19 1.52 -12.93 -10.16
C ALA A 19 1.23 -11.64 -9.38
N GLN A 20 1.61 -11.60 -8.10
CA GLN A 20 1.54 -10.38 -7.32
C GLN A 20 2.57 -9.41 -7.90
N THR A 21 2.09 -8.35 -8.55
CA THR A 21 2.91 -7.27 -9.05
C THR A 21 3.20 -6.30 -7.90
N ILE A 22 4.47 -5.93 -7.75
CA ILE A 22 4.87 -4.82 -6.89
C ILE A 22 4.66 -3.54 -7.69
N GLU A 23 3.85 -2.62 -7.16
CA GLU A 23 3.50 -1.36 -7.81
C GLU A 23 3.98 -0.19 -6.95
N GLU A 24 4.65 0.79 -7.56
CA GLU A 24 5.06 2.01 -6.88
C GLU A 24 3.86 2.95 -6.73
N ILE A 25 3.64 3.45 -5.52
CA ILE A 25 2.62 4.45 -5.25
C ILE A 25 3.26 5.82 -5.50
N LYS A 26 2.80 6.51 -6.54
CA LYS A 26 3.29 7.84 -6.87
C LYS A 26 2.98 8.80 -5.71
N ILE A 27 4.02 9.26 -5.04
CA ILE A 27 3.93 10.28 -4.00
C ILE A 27 3.98 11.67 -4.64
N LEU A 28 3.01 12.51 -4.30
CA LEU A 28 2.97 13.93 -4.62
C LEU A 28 3.44 14.71 -3.39
N ASP A 29 4.49 15.50 -3.59
CA ASP A 29 5.03 16.39 -2.57
C ASP A 29 4.10 17.58 -2.32
N ALA A 30 4.20 18.14 -1.11
CA ALA A 30 3.56 19.40 -0.75
C ALA A 30 4.12 20.55 -1.60
N ASN A 31 3.43 20.88 -2.69
CA ASN A 31 3.57 22.17 -3.36
C ASN A 31 3.04 23.27 -2.43
N GLU A 32 3.92 23.95 -1.71
CA GLU A 32 3.93 25.40 -1.45
C GLU A 32 5.05 25.74 -0.45
N ILE A 33 6.13 26.37 -0.96
CA ILE A 33 7.21 27.03 -0.21
C ILE A 33 7.77 26.18 0.95
N VAL A 34 8.40 25.07 0.61
CA VAL A 34 9.19 24.32 1.60
C VAL A 34 10.50 25.10 1.83
N PRO A 35 10.89 25.47 3.07
CA PRO A 35 12.32 25.69 3.32
C PRO A 35 13.08 24.47 2.80
N VAL A 36 14.23 24.64 2.14
CA VAL A 36 15.00 23.54 1.57
C VAL A 36 15.22 22.49 2.66
N CYS A 37 14.39 21.47 2.62
CA CYS A 37 14.39 20.38 3.57
C CYS A 37 15.52 19.44 3.12
N ILE A 38 16.37 19.02 4.05
CA ILE A 38 17.48 18.09 3.77
C ILE A 38 16.98 16.64 3.67
N PHE A 39 15.67 16.41 3.86
CA PHE A 39 15.09 15.08 3.95
C PHE A 39 14.57 14.62 2.60
N ASP A 40 14.98 13.40 2.21
CA ASP A 40 14.47 12.74 1.01
C ASP A 40 12.97 12.47 1.16
N ALA A 41 12.20 12.71 0.09
CA ALA A 41 10.78 12.38 0.07
C ALA A 41 10.56 10.87 0.31
N PRO A 42 9.48 10.48 1.02
CA PRO A 42 9.20 9.08 1.26
C PRO A 42 8.85 8.37 -0.05
N THR A 43 9.25 7.10 -0.16
CA THR A 43 8.82 6.20 -1.24
C THR A 43 7.83 5.18 -0.70
N ALA A 44 6.86 4.78 -1.50
CA ALA A 44 5.86 3.79 -1.10
C ALA A 44 5.60 2.77 -2.21
N TYR A 45 5.45 1.51 -1.81
CA TYR A 45 5.23 0.38 -2.70
C TYR A 45 4.07 -0.47 -2.20
N GLN A 46 3.25 -0.95 -3.12
CA GLN A 46 2.18 -1.89 -2.88
C GLN A 46 2.57 -3.27 -3.42
N ASN A 47 2.36 -4.31 -2.62
CA ASN A 47 2.43 -5.69 -3.07
C ASN A 47 1.15 -6.42 -2.61
N GLY A 48 0.19 -6.56 -3.52
CA GLY A 48 -1.15 -7.02 -3.16
C GLY A 48 -1.82 -6.06 -2.16
N THR A 49 -2.13 -6.54 -0.95
CA THR A 49 -2.70 -5.71 0.13
C THR A 49 -1.65 -5.14 1.09
N THR A 50 -0.38 -5.51 0.92
CA THR A 50 0.71 -5.04 1.76
C THR A 50 1.28 -3.74 1.22
N ILE A 51 1.47 -2.77 2.10
CA ILE A 51 2.08 -1.47 1.80
C ILE A 51 3.43 -1.40 2.52
N ASN A 52 4.46 -1.02 1.77
CA ASN A 52 5.80 -0.72 2.27
C ASN A 52 6.08 0.77 2.05
N ILE A 53 6.58 1.47 3.08
CA ILE A 53 6.97 2.88 3.00
C ILE A 53 8.40 3.01 3.52
N ARG A 54 9.22 3.77 2.79
CA ARG A 54 10.59 4.16 3.21
C ARG A 54 10.62 5.68 3.36
N LEU A 55 10.93 6.17 4.56
CA LEU A 55 10.78 7.57 4.93
C LEU A 55 12.00 8.46 4.62
N GLY A 56 13.03 7.93 3.95
CA GLY A 56 14.29 8.64 3.70
C GLY A 56 15.20 8.71 4.93
N GLU A 57 14.62 8.87 6.12
CA GLU A 57 15.30 8.94 7.40
C GLU A 57 14.46 8.46 8.59
N THR A 58 15.10 8.35 9.75
CA THR A 58 14.46 7.94 11.00
C THR A 58 13.79 9.15 11.66
N ALA A 59 12.48 9.28 11.50
CA ALA A 59 11.69 10.38 12.06
C ALA A 59 10.40 9.88 12.75
N THR A 60 9.70 10.79 13.42
CA THR A 60 8.31 10.52 13.85
C THR A 60 7.39 10.80 12.68
N SER A 61 6.61 9.81 12.28
CA SER A 61 5.65 9.92 11.17
C SER A 61 4.26 9.46 11.57
N THR A 62 3.25 10.06 10.94
CA THR A 62 1.87 9.59 10.97
C THR A 62 1.50 9.09 9.58
N VAL A 63 1.02 7.85 9.50
CA VAL A 63 0.56 7.23 8.25
C VAL A 63 -0.94 6.97 8.37
N THR A 64 -1.71 7.48 7.41
CA THR A 64 -3.15 7.26 7.33
C THR A 64 -3.52 6.79 5.92
N VAL A 65 -4.38 5.79 5.82
CA VAL A 65 -4.96 5.32 4.56
C VAL A 65 -6.47 5.57 4.62
N ILE A 66 -6.98 6.32 3.66
CA ILE A 66 -8.40 6.71 3.58
C ILE A 66 -9.02 6.05 2.36
N ASN A 67 -10.16 5.40 2.52
CA ASN A 67 -10.95 4.95 1.38
C ASN A 67 -11.53 6.19 0.67
N LYS A 68 -11.20 6.36 -0.62
CA LYS A 68 -11.57 7.59 -1.35
C LYS A 68 -13.06 7.72 -1.62
N GLU A 69 -13.77 6.59 -1.70
CA GLU A 69 -15.22 6.56 -1.92
C GLU A 69 -16.00 6.92 -0.65
N THR A 70 -15.63 6.33 0.49
CA THR A 70 -16.37 6.53 1.75
C THR A 70 -15.83 7.67 2.60
N GLY A 71 -14.57 8.09 2.40
CA GLY A 71 -13.88 9.05 3.26
C GLY A 71 -13.42 8.47 4.61
N GLU A 72 -13.69 7.18 4.87
CA GLU A 72 -13.37 6.54 6.15
C GLU A 72 -11.91 6.06 6.19
N PRO A 73 -11.23 6.16 7.35
CA PRO A 73 -9.88 5.64 7.50
C PRO A 73 -9.90 4.10 7.51
N ALA A 74 -9.18 3.50 6.56
CA ALA A 74 -8.92 2.06 6.54
C ALA A 74 -7.77 1.66 7.47
N TYR A 75 -6.83 2.58 7.70
CA TYR A 75 -5.65 2.42 8.56
C TYR A 75 -5.17 3.79 9.07
N SER A 76 -4.69 3.86 10.31
CA SER A 76 -4.00 5.03 10.84
C SER A 76 -3.05 4.63 11.97
N MET A 77 -1.81 5.07 11.91
CA MET A 77 -0.79 4.74 12.90
C MET A 77 0.29 5.82 13.00
N ILE A 78 0.87 5.95 14.19
CA ILE A 78 2.06 6.77 14.44
C ILE A 78 3.26 5.85 14.58
N TYR A 79 4.33 6.17 13.88
CA TYR A 79 5.60 5.47 13.92
C TYR A 79 6.67 6.42 14.45
N ALA A 80 7.41 5.99 15.46
CA ALA A 80 8.51 6.76 16.05
C ALA A 80 9.82 6.01 15.88
N GLY A 81 10.85 6.68 15.35
CA GLY A 81 12.19 6.11 15.32
C GLY A 81 12.38 4.95 14.34
N THR A 82 11.63 4.95 13.23
CA THR A 82 11.81 3.99 12.13
C THR A 82 11.85 4.72 10.79
N ASP A 83 12.61 4.18 9.85
CA ASP A 83 12.73 4.64 8.46
C ASP A 83 11.97 3.73 7.48
N ASN A 84 11.61 2.51 7.90
CA ASN A 84 10.86 1.54 7.11
C ASN A 84 9.57 1.17 7.84
N ILE A 85 8.46 1.19 7.10
CA ILE A 85 7.12 0.88 7.58
C ILE A 85 6.52 -0.20 6.69
N LEU A 86 5.91 -1.21 7.31
CA LEU A 86 5.20 -2.28 6.62
C LEU A 86 3.86 -2.52 7.32
N PHE A 87 2.77 -2.53 6.56
CA PHE A 87 1.46 -2.90 7.08
C PHE A 87 0.60 -3.56 6.00
N ASP A 88 -0.42 -4.32 6.43
CA ASP A 88 -1.32 -5.06 5.54
C ASP A 88 -2.75 -4.51 5.65
N LEU A 89 -3.39 -4.34 4.49
CA LEU A 89 -4.78 -3.92 4.33
C LEU A 89 -5.70 -5.09 3.97
N LYS A 90 -5.29 -6.33 4.31
CA LYS A 90 -6.11 -7.52 4.11
C LYS A 90 -7.49 -7.37 4.75
N GLY A 91 -8.53 -7.74 4.00
CA GLY A 91 -9.92 -7.65 4.43
C GLY A 91 -10.55 -6.27 4.27
N LYS A 92 -9.81 -5.26 3.78
CA LYS A 92 -10.40 -3.99 3.35
C LYS A 92 -11.09 -4.15 2.00
N ALA A 93 -12.09 -3.30 1.75
CA ALA A 93 -12.85 -3.32 0.51
C ALA A 93 -11.93 -3.05 -0.70
N LYS A 94 -12.31 -3.55 -1.88
CA LYS A 94 -11.65 -3.15 -3.13
C LYS A 94 -12.01 -1.69 -3.43
N GLY A 95 -11.10 -0.96 -4.05
CA GLY A 95 -11.34 0.43 -4.42
C GLY A 95 -10.08 1.28 -4.33
N THR A 96 -10.25 2.58 -4.62
CA THR A 96 -9.15 3.55 -4.57
C THR A 96 -8.98 4.11 -3.16
N TYR A 97 -7.72 4.23 -2.75
CA TYR A 97 -7.31 4.71 -1.45
C TYR A 97 -6.33 5.87 -1.58
N THR A 98 -6.40 6.79 -0.64
CA THR A 98 -5.41 7.85 -0.45
C THR A 98 -4.48 7.48 0.69
N LEU A 99 -3.19 7.41 0.42
CA LEU A 99 -2.12 7.31 1.41
C LEU A 99 -1.68 8.71 1.81
N LEU A 100 -1.77 9.03 3.10
CA LEU A 100 -1.30 10.28 3.68
C LEU A 100 -0.14 9.97 4.63
N ILE A 101 1.01 10.61 4.40
CA ILE A 101 2.19 10.49 5.25
C ILE A 101 2.52 11.89 5.77
N ASN A 102 2.59 12.03 7.08
CA ASN A 102 3.08 13.23 7.74
C ASN A 102 4.41 12.92 8.42
N ILE A 103 5.47 13.62 8.04
CA ILE A 103 6.81 13.50 8.64
C ILE A 103 7.18 14.89 9.17
N GLU A 104 7.24 15.04 10.49
CA GLU A 104 7.59 16.31 11.16
C GLU A 104 6.83 17.55 10.63
N GLY A 105 5.56 17.39 10.24
CA GLY A 105 4.71 18.46 9.71
C GLY A 105 4.70 18.57 8.18
N MET A 106 5.65 17.94 7.47
CA MET A 106 5.62 17.81 6.02
C MET A 106 4.61 16.74 5.60
N LYS A 107 3.77 17.06 4.61
CA LYS A 107 2.68 16.20 4.17
C LYS A 107 2.95 15.67 2.77
N TYR A 108 2.85 14.36 2.63
CA TYR A 108 2.99 13.64 1.38
C TYR A 108 1.69 12.85 1.12
N THR A 109 1.29 12.79 -0.14
CA THR A 109 0.06 12.09 -0.53
C THR A 109 0.32 11.16 -1.71
N GLY A 110 -0.30 9.99 -1.70
CA GLY A 110 -0.27 9.05 -2.82
C GLY A 110 -1.64 8.42 -3.02
N GLU A 111 -1.91 7.92 -4.23
CA GLU A 111 -3.12 7.16 -4.54
C GLU A 111 -2.78 5.76 -5.02
N PHE A 112 -3.54 4.78 -4.56
CA PHE A 112 -3.38 3.37 -4.94
C PHE A 112 -4.73 2.64 -4.92
N THR A 113 -4.79 1.43 -5.47
CA THR A 113 -6.03 0.63 -5.55
C THR A 113 -5.84 -0.75 -4.96
N LEU A 114 -6.77 -1.19 -4.11
CA LEU A 114 -6.85 -2.56 -3.58
C LEU A 114 -7.80 -3.44 -4.40
#